data_AF-A0A3D1N226-F1
#
_entry.id   AF-A0A3D1N226-F1
#
_cell.length_a   1.000
_cell.length_b   1.000
_cell.length_c   1.000
_cell.angle_alpha   90.00
_cell.angle_beta   90.00
_cell.angle_gamma   90.00
#
_symmetry.space_group_name_H-M   'P 1'
#
loop_
_entity.id
_entity.type
_entity.pdbx_description
1 polymer ?
#
loop_
_entity_poly.entity_id
_entity_poly.type
_entity_poly.pdbx_seq_one_letter_code
_entity_poly.pdbx_strand_id
1 'polypeptide(L)'
;MIGGFLSFFFAMSNLIFMSMFSSPVFQLSMENAVVPAGTPPAVVFLALHTRGFFFFSLIMWLSVTAIGFGVLRRAKWGRGGFVPLLYIGAATLFLIFLFPELFVPKPLFYQGVSLAPEFNAAVTAARLVLQIFCGFGTALFFWLARKFESEEIKKEFG
;
A
#
# COMPACT_ATOMS: atom_id res chain seq x y z
N MET A 1 5.81 -17.15 2.83
CA MET A 1 5.18 -17.65 1.58
C MET A 1 4.18 -16.66 0.99
N ILE A 2 3.28 -16.05 1.77
CA ILE A 2 2.29 -15.06 1.27
C ILE A 2 2.96 -13.85 0.59
N GLY A 3 4.04 -13.27 1.16
CA GLY A 3 4.74 -12.13 0.55
C GLY A 3 5.43 -12.44 -0.79
N GLY A 4 5.97 -13.66 -0.96
CA GLY A 4 6.56 -14.11 -2.23
C GLY A 4 5.49 -14.37 -3.29
N PHE A 5 4.34 -14.93 -2.89
CA PHE A 5 3.18 -15.09 -3.76
C PHE A 5 2.65 -13.73 -4.25
N LEU A 6 2.42 -12.79 -3.33
CA LEU A 6 1.96 -11.43 -3.69
C LEU A 6 2.94 -10.72 -4.62
N SER A 7 4.25 -10.87 -4.39
CA SER A 7 5.27 -10.26 -5.24
C SER A 7 5.34 -10.89 -6.63
N PHE A 8 5.10 -12.20 -6.75
CA PHE A 8 4.97 -12.88 -8.04
C PHE A 8 3.74 -12.40 -8.81
N PHE A 9 2.58 -12.34 -8.16
CA PHE A 9 1.36 -11.79 -8.78
C PHE A 9 1.55 -10.34 -9.19
N PHE A 10 2.20 -9.54 -8.35
CA PHE A 10 2.49 -8.16 -8.68
C PHE A 10 3.43 -8.04 -9.87
N ALA A 11 4.49 -8.85 -9.94
CA ALA A 11 5.40 -8.88 -11.08
C ALA A 11 4.67 -9.25 -12.38
N MET A 12 3.81 -10.28 -12.34
CA MET A 12 2.97 -10.68 -13.47
C MET A 12 2.01 -9.57 -13.91
N SER A 13 1.30 -8.95 -12.96
CA SER A 13 0.42 -7.81 -13.24
C SER A 13 1.20 -6.64 -13.83
N ASN A 14 2.39 -6.35 -13.31
CA ASN A 14 3.25 -5.25 -13.81
C ASN A 14 3.67 -5.50 -15.26
N LEU A 15 4.03 -6.74 -15.63
CA LEU A 15 4.33 -7.10 -17.02
C LEU A 15 3.12 -6.92 -17.94
N ILE A 16 1.92 -7.28 -17.47
CA ILE A 16 0.67 -7.05 -18.22
C ILE A 16 0.38 -5.55 -18.37
N PHE A 17 0.57 -4.74 -17.32
CA PHE A 17 0.39 -3.28 -17.43
C PHE A 17 1.42 -2.63 -18.35
N MET A 18 2.67 -3.10 -18.34
CA MET A 18 3.71 -2.64 -19.25
C MET A 18 3.37 -2.92 -20.72
N SER A 19 2.73 -4.05 -21.03
CA SER A 19 2.26 -4.34 -22.39
C SER A 19 1.04 -3.52 -22.80
N MET A 20 0.25 -3.00 -21.84
CA MET A 20 -0.81 -2.03 -22.14
C MET A 20 -0.24 -0.64 -22.50
N PHE A 21 0.90 -0.24 -21.94
CA PHE A 21 1.54 1.05 -22.23
C PHE A 21 2.15 1.18 -23.63
N SER A 22 2.34 0.07 -24.32
CA SER A 22 2.73 0.05 -25.74
C SER A 22 1.53 0.11 -26.69
N SER A 23 0.29 0.02 -26.18
CA SER A 23 -0.91 0.18 -27.00
C SER A 23 -1.07 1.64 -27.47
N PRO A 24 -1.27 1.90 -28.77
CA PRO A 24 -1.56 3.23 -29.29
C PRO A 24 -2.79 3.89 -28.64
N VAL A 25 -3.80 3.08 -28.29
CA VAL A 25 -5.03 3.55 -27.65
C VAL A 25 -4.75 4.10 -26.25
N PHE A 26 -3.83 3.47 -25.51
CA PHE A 26 -3.44 3.95 -24.19
C PHE A 26 -2.69 5.28 -24.28
N GLN A 27 -1.78 5.43 -25.25
CA GLN A 27 -1.02 6.66 -25.45
C GLN A 27 -1.93 7.84 -25.83
N LEU A 28 -2.84 7.63 -26.78
CA LEU A 28 -3.83 8.63 -27.18
C LEU A 28 -4.79 9.00 -26.03
N SER A 29 -5.16 8.04 -25.19
CA SER A 29 -6.02 8.30 -24.03
C SER A 29 -5.31 9.15 -22.96
N MET A 30 -4.02 8.87 -22.71
CA MET A 30 -3.22 9.64 -21.76
C MET A 30 -2.88 11.05 -22.25
N GLU A 31 -2.65 11.25 -23.55
CA GLU A 31 -2.44 12.58 -24.14
C GLU A 31 -3.67 13.48 -24.03
N ASN A 32 -4.87 12.89 -24.08
CA ASN A 32 -6.14 13.60 -23.93
C ASN A 32 -6.70 13.57 -22.50
N ALA A 33 -5.95 13.01 -21.54
CA ALA A 33 -6.40 12.89 -20.15
C ALA A 33 -6.37 14.27 -19.48
N VAL A 34 -7.55 14.86 -19.30
CA VAL A 34 -7.69 16.13 -18.59
C VAL A 34 -7.64 15.87 -17.09
N VAL A 35 -6.59 16.34 -16.43
CA VAL A 35 -6.49 16.24 -14.97
C VAL A 35 -7.44 17.27 -14.33
N PRO A 36 -8.41 16.86 -13.50
CA PRO A 36 -9.39 17.78 -12.93
C PRO A 36 -8.74 18.91 -12.12
N ALA A 37 -9.28 20.12 -12.23
CA ALA A 37 -8.83 21.26 -11.44
C ALA A 37 -9.01 20.95 -9.93
N GLY A 38 -7.92 21.03 -9.17
CA GLY A 38 -7.90 20.73 -7.72
C GLY A 38 -7.30 19.37 -7.35
N THR A 39 -6.82 18.58 -8.30
CA THR A 39 -6.05 17.36 -7.96
C THR A 39 -4.76 17.70 -7.23
N PRO A 40 -4.40 16.97 -6.16
CA PRO A 40 -3.13 17.16 -5.46
C PRO A 40 -1.91 17.02 -6.40
N PRO A 41 -0.86 17.84 -6.25
CA PRO A 41 0.31 17.81 -7.14
C PRO A 41 0.98 16.44 -7.26
N ALA A 42 0.95 15.64 -6.21
CA ALA A 42 1.47 14.28 -6.23
C ALA A 42 0.71 13.35 -7.19
N VAL A 43 -0.62 13.49 -7.25
CA VAL A 43 -1.47 12.69 -8.16
C VAL A 43 -1.21 13.10 -9.61
N VAL A 44 -1.07 14.41 -9.85
CA VAL A 44 -0.70 14.95 -11.17
C VAL A 44 0.65 14.37 -11.63
N PHE A 45 1.65 14.38 -10.74
CA PHE A 45 2.98 13.83 -11.05
C PHE A 45 2.93 12.33 -11.40
N LEU A 46 2.17 11.54 -10.64
CA LEU A 46 1.99 10.10 -10.88
C LEU A 46 1.26 9.82 -12.19
N ALA A 47 0.24 10.63 -12.52
CA ALA A 47 -0.49 10.52 -13.78
C ALA A 47 0.42 10.82 -14.99
N LEU A 48 1.29 11.83 -14.87
CA LEU A 48 2.24 12.18 -15.94
C LEU A 48 3.39 11.17 -16.08
N HIS A 49 3.76 10.48 -15.00
CA HIS A 49 4.90 9.54 -14.97
C HIS A 49 4.47 8.10 -14.68
N THR A 50 3.37 7.65 -15.30
CA THR A 50 2.78 6.33 -15.02
C THR A 50 3.80 5.19 -15.18
N ARG A 51 4.60 5.19 -16.26
CA ARG A 51 5.64 4.16 -16.48
C ARG A 51 6.67 4.12 -15.35
N GLY A 52 7.12 5.28 -14.89
CA GLY A 52 8.06 5.40 -13.77
C GLY A 52 7.47 4.86 -12.46
N PHE A 53 6.19 5.14 -12.20
CA PHE A 53 5.49 4.61 -11.03
C PHE A 53 5.44 3.08 -11.02
N PHE A 54 5.04 2.45 -12.13
CA PHE A 54 4.98 0.98 -12.21
C PHE A 54 6.36 0.34 -12.11
N PHE A 55 7.39 0.93 -12.72
CA PHE A 55 8.77 0.46 -12.61
C PHE A 55 9.30 0.55 -11.16
N PHE A 56 9.10 1.70 -10.50
CA PHE A 56 9.49 1.87 -9.10
C PHE A 56 8.75 0.89 -8.19
N SER A 57 7.44 0.69 -8.44
CA SER A 57 6.66 -0.28 -7.68
C SER A 57 7.22 -1.70 -7.85
N LEU A 58 7.62 -2.11 -9.06
CA LEU A 58 8.25 -3.41 -9.29
C LEU A 58 9.54 -3.58 -8.48
N ILE A 59 10.43 -2.59 -8.50
CA ILE A 59 11.65 -2.59 -7.69
C ILE A 59 11.32 -2.72 -6.20
N MET A 60 10.31 -1.99 -5.73
CA MET A 60 9.90 -2.03 -4.33
C MET A 60 9.42 -3.44 -3.93
N TRP A 61 8.58 -4.09 -4.74
CA TRP A 61 8.12 -5.46 -4.47
C TRP A 61 9.24 -6.51 -4.53
N LEU A 62 10.16 -6.40 -5.51
CA LEU A 62 11.34 -7.26 -5.56
C LEU A 62 12.24 -7.07 -4.34
N SER A 63 12.38 -5.83 -3.87
CA SER A 63 13.15 -5.50 -2.67
C SER A 63 12.52 -6.11 -1.42
N VAL A 64 11.20 -6.00 -1.26
CA VAL A 64 10.45 -6.66 -0.17
C VAL A 64 10.61 -8.18 -0.23
N THR A 65 10.60 -8.77 -1.43
CA THR A 65 10.84 -10.20 -1.64
C THR A 65 12.24 -10.60 -1.20
N ALA A 66 13.26 -9.86 -1.64
CA ALA A 66 14.65 -10.11 -1.28
C ALA A 66 14.85 -10.02 0.23
N ILE A 67 14.29 -8.99 0.89
CA ILE A 67 14.29 -8.86 2.35
C ILE A 67 13.60 -10.07 3.00
N GLY A 68 12.45 -10.50 2.49
CA GLY A 68 11.76 -11.70 2.97
C GLY A 68 12.63 -12.96 2.89
N PHE A 69 13.37 -13.17 1.79
CA PHE A 69 14.35 -14.25 1.67
C PHE A 69 15.51 -14.10 2.65
N GLY A 70 16.01 -12.88 2.84
CA GLY A 70 17.03 -12.57 3.84
C GLY A 70 16.58 -12.93 5.25
N VAL A 71 15.31 -12.66 5.59
CA VAL A 71 14.73 -13.03 6.88
C VAL A 71 14.64 -14.55 7.04
N LEU A 72 14.18 -15.27 6.01
CA LEU A 72 14.10 -16.73 6.03
C LEU A 72 15.47 -17.40 6.15
N ARG A 73 16.50 -16.82 5.52
CA ARG A 73 17.90 -17.28 5.63
C ARG A 73 18.60 -16.81 6.89
N ARG A 74 17.90 -16.10 7.79
CA ARG A 74 18.47 -15.51 9.01
C ARG A 74 19.69 -14.63 8.74
N ALA A 75 19.69 -13.91 7.62
CA ALA A 75 20.79 -13.04 7.26
C ALA A 75 20.65 -11.67 7.95
N LYS A 76 21.76 -11.13 8.48
CA LYS A 76 21.80 -9.81 9.16
C LYS A 76 21.20 -8.67 8.34
N TRP A 77 21.46 -8.63 7.03
CA TRP A 77 20.91 -7.63 6.13
C TRP A 77 19.39 -7.78 5.94
N GLY A 78 18.86 -9.00 5.99
CA GLY A 78 17.42 -9.28 5.93
C GLY A 78 16.71 -8.69 7.14
N ARG A 79 17.25 -8.91 8.35
CA ARG A 79 16.73 -8.25 9.57
C ARG A 79 16.82 -6.73 9.47
N GLY A 80 17.96 -6.22 9.03
CA GLY A 80 18.21 -4.78 8.87
C GLY A 80 17.21 -4.07 7.95
N GLY A 81 16.77 -4.73 6.87
CA GLY A 81 15.73 -4.22 5.99
C GLY A 81 14.30 -4.46 6.51
N PHE A 82 14.07 -5.56 7.22
CA PHE A 82 12.73 -5.96 7.65
C PHE A 82 12.19 -5.08 8.80
N VAL A 83 13.03 -4.68 9.75
CA VAL A 83 12.61 -3.83 10.88
C VAL A 83 12.06 -2.47 10.41
N PRO A 84 12.76 -1.69 9.56
CA PRO A 84 12.20 -0.46 8.98
C PRO A 84 10.90 -0.69 8.21
N LEU A 85 10.78 -1.78 7.45
CA LEU A 85 9.54 -2.11 6.73
C LEU A 85 8.36 -2.34 7.68
N LEU A 86 8.58 -2.99 8.83
CA LEU A 86 7.54 -3.16 9.84
C LEU A 86 7.11 -1.81 10.43
N TYR A 87 8.05 -0.90 10.70
CA TYR A 87 7.72 0.46 11.17
C TYR A 87 6.98 1.29 10.13
N ILE A 88 7.41 1.26 8.87
CA ILE A 88 6.71 1.94 7.77
C ILE A 88 5.30 1.37 7.60
N GLY A 89 5.15 0.04 7.68
CA GLY A 89 3.85 -0.62 7.63
C GLY A 89 2.95 -0.22 8.80
N ALA A 90 3.48 -0.18 10.02
CA ALA A 90 2.75 0.28 11.21
C ALA A 90 2.33 1.75 11.08
N ALA A 91 3.23 2.64 10.65
CA ALA A 91 2.93 4.04 10.43
C ALA A 91 1.84 4.24 9.36
N THR A 92 1.91 3.47 8.27
CA THR A 92 0.91 3.50 7.20
C THR A 92 -0.46 3.07 7.71
N LEU A 93 -0.54 1.96 8.44
CA LEU A 93 -1.80 1.49 9.03
C LEU A 93 -2.35 2.48 10.07
N PHE A 94 -1.47 3.12 10.84
CA PHE A 94 -1.86 4.15 11.81
C PHE A 94 -2.43 5.39 11.13
N LEU A 95 -1.84 5.82 10.01
CA LEU A 95 -2.38 6.91 9.21
C LEU A 95 -3.75 6.57 8.62
N ILE A 96 -3.94 5.34 8.12
CA ILE A 96 -5.25 4.90 7.61
C ILE A 96 -6.28 4.81 8.75
N PHE A 97 -5.85 4.42 9.95
CA PHE A 97 -6.70 4.41 11.14
C PHE A 97 -7.22 5.81 11.50
N LEU A 98 -6.32 6.82 11.47
CA LEU A 98 -6.65 8.22 11.75
C LEU A 98 -7.49 8.85 10.62
N PHE A 99 -7.17 8.53 9.37
CA PHE A 99 -7.77 9.09 8.16
C PHE A 99 -8.35 8.00 7.26
N PRO A 100 -9.43 7.31 7.68
CA PRO A 100 -10.01 6.22 6.89
C PRO A 100 -10.62 6.70 5.57
N GLU A 101 -10.86 8.01 5.45
CA GLU A 101 -11.34 8.68 4.23
C GLU A 101 -10.38 8.52 3.03
N LEU A 102 -9.13 8.13 3.28
CA LEU A 102 -8.17 7.80 2.23
C LEU A 102 -8.53 6.53 1.46
N PHE A 103 -9.32 5.63 2.07
CA PHE A 103 -9.69 4.33 1.50
C PHE A 103 -11.21 4.11 1.41
N VAL A 104 -11.98 4.71 2.32
CA VAL A 104 -13.44 4.59 2.36
C VAL A 104 -14.04 5.95 1.96
N PRO A 105 -14.97 5.99 0.98
CA PRO A 105 -15.57 7.25 0.55
C PRO A 105 -16.38 7.90 1.69
N LYS A 106 -16.60 9.21 1.59
CA LYS A 106 -17.45 9.94 2.54
C LYS A 106 -18.92 9.55 2.35
N PRO A 107 -19.71 9.47 3.44
CA PRO A 107 -21.14 9.27 3.33
C PRO A 107 -21.80 10.46 2.61
N LEU A 108 -22.84 10.16 1.83
CA LEU A 108 -23.57 11.12 1.00
C LEU A 108 -24.69 11.76 1.82
N PHE A 109 -24.41 12.96 2.33
CA PHE A 109 -25.37 13.83 2.99
C PHE A 109 -25.53 15.12 2.20
N TYR A 110 -26.78 15.60 2.05
CA TYR A 110 -27.08 16.92 1.51
C TYR A 110 -27.88 17.70 2.54
N GLN A 111 -27.32 18.81 3.04
CA GLN A 111 -27.93 19.64 4.09
C GLN A 111 -28.40 18.83 5.33
N GLY A 112 -27.65 17.80 5.72
CA GLY A 112 -27.99 16.93 6.86
C GLY A 112 -29.01 15.82 6.53
N VAL A 113 -29.56 15.79 5.31
CA VAL A 113 -30.44 14.70 4.83
C VAL A 113 -29.59 13.63 4.14
N SER A 114 -29.76 12.38 4.57
CA SER A 114 -29.11 11.22 3.96
C SER A 114 -29.69 10.96 2.57
N LEU A 115 -28.91 11.21 1.52
CA LEU A 115 -29.34 10.96 0.13
C LEU A 115 -29.44 9.47 -0.20
N ALA A 116 -28.66 8.64 0.48
CA ALA A 116 -28.62 7.19 0.30
C ALA A 116 -28.38 6.49 1.65
N PRO A 117 -29.43 6.24 2.46
CA PRO A 117 -29.32 5.67 3.80
C PRO A 117 -28.58 4.33 3.84
N GLU A 118 -28.88 3.43 2.91
CA GLU A 118 -28.25 2.10 2.82
C GLU A 118 -26.75 2.20 2.48
N PHE A 119 -26.39 3.09 1.55
CA PHE A 119 -25.00 3.37 1.23
C PHE A 119 -24.24 3.96 2.42
N ASN A 120 -24.85 4.91 3.12
CA ASN A 120 -24.23 5.55 4.29
C ASN A 120 -24.03 4.55 5.44
N ALA A 121 -24.96 3.62 5.64
CA ALA A 121 -24.80 2.53 6.60
C ALA A 121 -23.65 1.60 6.21
N ALA A 122 -23.56 1.20 4.94
CA ALA A 122 -22.47 0.37 4.42
C ALA A 122 -21.10 1.07 4.54
N VAL A 123 -21.00 2.35 4.19
CA VAL A 123 -19.79 3.18 4.34
C VAL A 123 -19.36 3.28 5.79
N THR A 124 -20.31 3.47 6.71
CA THR A 124 -20.01 3.56 8.15
C THR A 124 -19.50 2.23 8.69
N ALA A 125 -20.14 1.12 8.30
CA ALA A 125 -19.69 -0.22 8.67
C ALA A 125 -18.29 -0.52 8.10
N ALA A 126 -18.05 -0.23 6.82
CA ALA A 126 -16.76 -0.42 6.18
C ALA A 126 -15.66 0.40 6.85
N ARG A 127 -15.96 1.67 7.21
CA ARG A 127 -15.03 2.53 7.96
C ARG A 127 -14.67 1.93 9.31
N LEU A 128 -15.65 1.47 10.07
CA LEU A 128 -15.43 0.88 11.40
C LEU A 128 -14.59 -0.40 11.30
N VAL A 129 -14.93 -1.28 10.35
CA VAL A 129 -14.16 -2.51 10.10
C VAL A 129 -12.72 -2.18 9.69
N LEU A 130 -12.53 -1.24 8.77
CA LEU A 130 -11.19 -0.79 8.35
C LEU A 130 -10.38 -0.26 9.55
N GLN A 131 -10.97 0.59 10.38
CA GLN A 131 -10.31 1.13 11.55
C GLN A 131 -9.93 0.04 12.56
N ILE A 132 -10.81 -0.94 12.79
CA ILE A 132 -10.48 -2.09 13.65
C ILE A 132 -9.26 -2.84 13.09
N PHE A 133 -9.28 -3.19 11.81
CA PHE A 133 -8.16 -3.88 11.16
C PHE A 133 -6.87 -3.07 11.20
N CYS A 134 -6.92 -1.78 10.89
CA CYS A 134 -5.77 -0.90 10.92
C CYS A 134 -5.23 -0.70 12.34
N GLY A 135 -6.09 -0.58 13.35
CA GLY A 135 -5.69 -0.46 14.75
C GLY A 135 -4.93 -1.70 15.24
N PHE A 136 -5.52 -2.88 15.05
CA PHE A 136 -4.88 -4.15 15.40
C PHE A 136 -3.61 -4.40 14.57
N GLY A 137 -3.66 -4.14 13.27
CA GLY A 137 -2.52 -4.29 12.38
C GLY A 137 -1.35 -3.37 12.74
N THR A 138 -1.63 -2.12 13.12
CA THR A 138 -0.62 -1.17 13.61
C THR A 138 0.06 -1.72 14.87
N ALA A 139 -0.73 -2.12 15.87
CA ALA A 139 -0.20 -2.66 17.11
C ALA A 139 0.64 -3.92 16.88
N LEU A 140 0.16 -4.83 16.03
CA LEU A 140 0.86 -6.05 15.67
C LEU A 140 2.19 -5.76 14.97
N PHE A 141 2.21 -4.88 13.97
CA PHE A 141 3.43 -4.57 13.22
C PHE A 141 4.45 -3.85 14.10
N PHE A 142 4.00 -2.93 14.95
CA PHE A 142 4.86 -2.25 15.90
C PHE A 142 5.44 -3.22 16.95
N TRP A 143 4.62 -4.14 17.46
CA TRP A 143 5.07 -5.20 18.38
C TRP A 143 6.08 -6.13 17.72
N LEU A 144 5.82 -6.56 16.48
CA LEU A 144 6.77 -7.35 15.70
C LEU A 144 8.09 -6.61 15.48
N ALA A 145 8.04 -5.33 15.11
CA ALA A 145 9.24 -4.52 14.91
C ALA A 145 10.12 -4.53 16.17
N ARG A 146 9.52 -4.25 17.33
CA ARG A 146 10.20 -4.30 18.63
C ARG A 146 10.74 -5.68 18.97
N LYS A 147 10.00 -6.73 18.64
CA LYS A 147 10.44 -8.11 18.88
C LYS A 147 11.71 -8.42 18.07
N PHE A 148 11.76 -8.02 16.79
CA PHE A 148 12.95 -8.19 15.93
C PHE A 148 14.16 -7.35 16.34
N GLU A 149 13.96 -6.35 17.20
CA GLU A 149 15.02 -5.56 17.83
C GLU A 149 15.54 -6.17 19.14
N SER A 150 14.89 -7.20 19.71
CA SER A 150 15.34 -7.85 20.93
C SER A 150 16.68 -8.58 20.73
N GLU A 151 17.54 -8.56 21.76
CA GLU A 151 18.85 -9.22 21.73
C GLU A 151 18.78 -10.71 21.45
N GLU A 152 17.69 -11.37 21.87
CA GLU A 152 17.44 -12.78 21.59
C GLU A 152 17.34 -13.03 20.08
N ILE A 153 16.53 -12.23 19.38
CA ILE A 153 16.37 -12.35 17.93
C ILE A 153 17.60 -11.82 17.21
N LYS A 154 18.26 -10.76 17.70
CA LYS A 154 19.51 -10.27 17.07
C LYS A 154 20.54 -11.39 16.89
N LYS A 155 20.71 -12.23 17.93
CA LYS A 155 21.65 -13.36 17.94
C LYS A 155 21.32 -14.44 16.91
N GLU A 156 20.05 -14.60 16.55
CA GLU A 156 19.66 -15.58 15.53
C GLU A 156 20.10 -15.18 14.10
N PHE A 157 20.42 -13.90 13.89
CA PHE A 157 20.71 -13.32 12.57
C PHE A 157 22.19 -12.96 12.33
N GLY A 158 23.08 -13.25 13.28
CA GLY A 158 24.52 -12.94 13.22
C GLY A 158 24.90 -11.59 13.82
#